data_AF-A0A7C7ZQ82-F1
#
_entry.id   AF-A0A7C7ZQ82-F1
#
_cell.length_a   1.000
_cell.length_b   1.000
_cell.length_c   1.000
_cell.angle_alpha   90.00
_cell.angle_beta   90.00
_cell.angle_gamma   90.00
#
_symmetry.space_group_name_H-M   'P 1'
#
loop_
_entity.id
_entity.type
_entity.pdbx_description
1 polymer ?
#
loop_
_entity_poly.entity_id
_entity_poly.type
_entity_poly.pdbx_seq_one_letter_code
_entity_poly.pdbx_strand_id
1 'polypeptide(L)'
;MNNNKTPGSADEQLADIAKEFVRQNKTRTRWRMVLTLLFIGYFGFISYLGIEESGLLEETLKKESPFVAEVVLSGTIQTAGEINADDAMQLLDDAFKAKNSKAVILRLNSPGGSPVQSSQIY
;
A
#
# COMPACT_ATOMS: atom_id res chain seq x y z
N MET A 1 -46.53 37.09 -60.40
CA MET A 1 -46.83 35.66 -60.19
C MET A 1 -45.77 35.06 -59.28
N ASN A 2 -46.20 34.57 -58.12
CA ASN A 2 -45.52 33.58 -57.27
C ASN A 2 -45.18 32.34 -58.15
N ASN A 3 -44.15 31.53 -57.88
CA ASN A 3 -44.32 30.27 -57.15
C ASN A 3 -42.95 29.63 -56.84
N ASN A 4 -42.55 29.75 -55.58
CA ASN A 4 -41.93 28.71 -54.72
C ASN A 4 -40.84 27.80 -55.33
N LYS A 5 -39.57 28.17 -55.11
CA LYS A 5 -38.46 27.22 -55.06
C LYS A 5 -38.57 26.45 -53.75
N THR A 6 -38.92 25.18 -53.82
CA THR A 6 -39.04 24.26 -52.69
C THR A 6 -37.70 24.13 -51.95
N PRO A 7 -37.59 24.58 -50.69
CA PRO A 7 -36.37 24.48 -49.89
C PRO A 7 -36.13 23.08 -49.29
N GLY A 8 -36.99 22.10 -49.59
CA GLY A 8 -36.98 20.80 -48.90
C GLY A 8 -35.83 19.86 -49.25
N SER A 9 -35.42 19.74 -50.51
CA SER A 9 -34.59 18.60 -50.94
C SER A 9 -33.11 18.68 -50.57
N ALA A 10 -32.51 19.88 -50.60
CA ALA A 10 -31.11 20.06 -50.21
C ALA A 10 -30.95 20.05 -48.68
N ASP A 11 -31.88 20.69 -47.98
CA ASP A 11 -31.88 20.75 -46.52
C ASP A 11 -32.18 19.37 -45.89
N GLU A 12 -33.05 18.56 -46.53
CA GLU A 12 -33.29 17.17 -46.12
C GLU A 12 -32.07 16.27 -46.32
N GLN A 13 -31.36 16.39 -47.45
CA GLN A 13 -30.13 15.60 -47.69
C GLN A 13 -29.02 15.98 -46.70
N LEU A 14 -28.86 17.27 -46.41
CA LEU A 14 -27.91 17.73 -45.40
C LEU A 14 -28.31 17.27 -43.99
N ALA A 15 -29.61 17.27 -43.68
CA ALA A 15 -30.12 16.78 -42.41
C ALA A 15 -29.90 15.28 -42.24
N ASP A 16 -30.07 14.47 -43.29
CA ASP A 16 -29.84 13.03 -43.23
C ASP A 16 -28.36 12.66 -43.13
N ILE A 17 -27.48 13.37 -43.85
CA ILE A 17 -26.03 13.22 -43.69
C ILE A 17 -25.59 13.61 -42.27
N ALA A 18 -26.12 14.72 -41.73
CA ALA A 18 -25.85 15.16 -40.36
C ALA A 18 -26.36 14.15 -39.32
N LYS A 19 -27.55 13.57 -39.52
CA LYS A 19 -28.12 12.54 -38.65
C LYS A 19 -27.29 11.25 -38.68
N GLU A 20 -26.85 10.79 -39.85
CA GLU A 20 -26.04 9.58 -39.96
C GLU A 20 -24.66 9.77 -39.31
N PHE A 21 -24.09 10.98 -39.39
CA PHE A 21 -22.83 11.33 -38.73
C PHE A 21 -22.95 11.34 -37.19
N VAL A 22 -24.05 11.87 -36.66
CA VAL A 22 -24.35 11.87 -35.22
C VAL A 22 -24.61 10.44 -34.70
N ARG A 23 -25.24 9.59 -35.52
CA ARG A 23 -25.54 8.20 -35.16
C ARG A 23 -24.27 7.35 -35.00
N GLN A 24 -23.28 7.54 -35.86
CA GLN A 24 -22.01 6.82 -35.79
C GLN A 24 -21.16 7.21 -34.56
N ASN A 25 -21.25 8.46 -34.10
CA ASN A 25 -20.39 8.94 -33.02
C ASN A 25 -20.86 8.50 -31.61
N LYS A 26 -22.10 8.03 -31.48
CA LYS A 26 -22.71 7.70 -30.17
C LYS A 26 -22.19 6.40 -29.55
N THR A 27 -21.76 5.46 -30.39
CA THR A 27 -21.27 4.14 -29.94
C THR A 27 -19.76 4.16 -29.67
N ARG A 28 -19.03 5.06 -30.32
CA ARG A 28 -17.55 5.17 -30.23
C ARG A 28 -17.08 5.62 -28.85
N THR A 29 -17.86 6.44 -28.15
CA THR A 29 -17.54 6.92 -26.80
C THR A 29 -17.68 5.82 -25.74
N ARG A 30 -18.69 4.96 -25.86
CA ARG A 30 -18.92 3.85 -24.91
C ARG A 30 -17.82 2.80 -25.00
N TRP A 31 -17.42 2.42 -26.20
CA TRP A 31 -16.30 1.50 -26.41
C TRP A 31 -14.98 2.03 -25.88
N ARG A 32 -14.73 3.33 -26.05
CA ARG A 32 -13.54 3.98 -25.47
C ARG A 32 -13.55 3.93 -23.95
N MET A 33 -14.69 4.14 -23.30
CA MET A 33 -14.80 4.03 -21.84
C MET A 33 -14.58 2.60 -21.35
N VAL A 34 -15.16 1.59 -22.02
CA VAL A 34 -14.95 0.18 -21.66
C VAL A 34 -13.49 -0.24 -21.82
N LEU A 35 -12.84 0.12 -22.93
CA LEU A 35 -11.42 -0.11 -23.13
C LEU A 35 -10.58 0.59 -22.06
N THR A 36 -10.88 1.85 -21.74
CA THR A 36 -10.15 2.60 -20.72
C THR A 36 -10.31 1.96 -19.34
N LEU A 37 -11.52 1.52 -18.97
CA LEU A 37 -11.77 0.82 -17.71
C LEU A 37 -11.08 -0.54 -17.65
N LEU A 38 -11.06 -1.30 -18.75
CA LEU A 38 -10.31 -2.56 -18.82
C LEU A 38 -8.81 -2.33 -18.68
N PHE A 39 -8.26 -1.29 -19.33
CA PHE A 39 -6.85 -0.94 -19.17
C PHE A 39 -6.54 -0.49 -17.74
N ILE A 40 -7.33 0.41 -17.16
CA ILE A 40 -7.15 0.85 -15.77
C ILE A 40 -7.28 -0.34 -14.81
N GLY A 41 -8.27 -1.21 -15.01
CA GLY A 41 -8.48 -2.42 -14.21
C GLY A 41 -7.32 -3.41 -14.35
N TYR A 42 -6.83 -3.64 -15.57
CA TYR A 42 -5.71 -4.53 -15.84
C TYR A 42 -4.40 -4.01 -15.22
N PHE A 43 -4.07 -2.73 -15.45
CA PHE A 43 -2.90 -2.10 -14.84
C PHE A 43 -3.02 -2.01 -13.31
N GLY A 44 -4.21 -1.72 -12.79
CA GLY A 44 -4.50 -1.71 -11.36
C GLY A 44 -4.33 -3.09 -10.73
N PHE A 45 -4.82 -4.14 -11.39
CA PHE A 45 -4.70 -5.53 -10.93
C PHE A 45 -3.26 -6.02 -10.93
N ILE A 46 -2.50 -5.75 -12.01
CA ILE A 46 -1.07 -6.07 -12.07
C ILE A 46 -0.29 -5.30 -10.99
N SER A 47 -0.58 -4.00 -10.83
CA SER A 47 0.06 -3.20 -9.78
C SER A 47 -0.28 -3.73 -8.39
N TYR A 48 -1.52 -4.13 -8.15
CA TYR A 48 -1.94 -4.71 -6.88
C TYR A 48 -1.18 -6.00 -6.54
N LEU A 49 -1.09 -6.94 -7.50
CA LEU A 49 -0.33 -8.18 -7.31
C LEU A 49 1.17 -7.93 -7.12
N GLY A 50 1.76 -7.02 -7.90
CA GLY A 50 3.18 -6.68 -7.78
C GLY A 50 3.53 -5.95 -6.47
N ILE A 51 2.58 -5.24 -5.88
CA ILE A 51 2.75 -4.54 -4.60
C ILE A 51 2.68 -5.51 -3.40
N GLU A 52 1.83 -6.54 -3.46
CA GLU A 52 1.77 -7.58 -2.42
C GLU A 52 3.08 -8.38 -2.35
N GLU A 53 3.69 -8.74 -3.49
CA GLU A 53 4.95 -9.50 -3.50
C GLU A 53 6.18 -8.65 -3.12
N SER A 54 6.17 -7.34 -3.44
CA SER A 54 7.34 -6.49 -3.25
C SER A 54 7.46 -5.88 -1.86
N GLY A 55 6.45 -6.02 -0.98
CA GLY A 55 6.46 -5.40 0.35
C GLY A 55 6.57 -3.88 0.33
N LEU A 56 6.49 -3.24 -0.84
CA LEU A 56 6.72 -1.81 -1.04
C LEU A 56 5.68 -0.93 -0.35
N LEU A 57 4.44 -1.43 -0.18
CA LEU A 57 3.44 -0.75 0.65
C LEU A 57 3.86 -0.72 2.12
N GLU A 58 4.47 -1.79 2.62
CA GLU A 58 4.95 -1.85 3.99
C GLU A 58 6.17 -0.92 4.17
N GLU A 59 7.09 -0.88 3.21
CA GLU A 59 8.26 0.01 3.25
C GLU A 59 7.90 1.50 3.06
N THR A 60 6.90 1.80 2.22
CA THR A 60 6.47 3.19 1.95
C THR A 60 5.59 3.74 3.07
N LEU A 61 4.71 2.92 3.68
CA LEU A 61 3.88 3.32 4.82
C LEU A 61 4.65 3.28 6.15
N LYS A 62 5.64 2.37 6.30
CA LYS A 62 6.56 2.31 7.44
C LYS A 62 7.94 2.86 7.11
N LYS A 63 8.01 3.97 6.37
CA LYS A 63 9.24 4.76 6.25
C LYS A 63 9.50 5.48 7.59
N GLU A 64 9.61 4.71 8.66
CA GLU A 64 10.10 5.23 9.93
C GLU A 64 11.56 5.59 9.71
N SER A 65 11.92 6.79 10.15
CA SER A 65 13.30 7.25 10.09
C SER A 65 14.19 6.25 10.83
N PRO A 66 15.45 6.04 10.41
CA PRO A 66 16.37 5.16 11.12
C PRO A 66 16.40 5.55 12.61
N PHE A 67 16.16 4.58 13.48
CA PHE A 67 16.15 4.80 14.92
C PHE A 67 17.06 3.80 15.64
N VAL A 68 17.31 4.08 16.91
CA VAL A 68 18.03 3.18 17.81
C VAL A 68 17.01 2.63 18.79
N ALA A 69 16.86 1.31 18.87
CA ALA A 69 15.96 0.68 19.82
C ALA A 69 16.60 0.68 21.22
N GLU A 70 15.89 1.12 22.24
CA GLU A 70 16.34 1.07 23.64
C GLU A 70 15.56 -0.02 24.39
N VAL A 71 16.28 -0.98 24.96
CA VAL A 71 15.72 -2.03 25.81
C VAL A 71 16.20 -1.80 27.23
N VAL A 72 15.26 -1.59 28.16
CA VAL A 72 15.55 -1.33 29.57
C VAL A 72 15.13 -2.53 30.40
N LEU A 73 16.11 -3.19 31.02
CA LEU A 73 15.90 -4.29 31.96
C LEU A 73 16.31 -3.80 33.35
N SER A 74 15.37 -3.74 34.29
CA SER A 74 15.62 -3.28 35.66
C SER A 74 15.02 -4.23 36.69
N GLY A 75 15.83 -4.61 37.68
CA GLY A 75 15.41 -5.52 38.75
C GLY A 75 16.13 -6.88 38.74
N THR A 76 15.62 -7.83 39.51
CA THR A 76 16.27 -9.14 39.74
C THR A 76 15.95 -10.13 38.60
N ILE A 77 16.97 -10.81 38.07
CA ILE A 77 16.83 -11.78 36.95
C ILE A 77 16.46 -13.16 37.48
N GLN A 78 15.18 -13.51 37.52
CA GLN A 78 14.70 -14.81 38.01
C GLN A 78 13.31 -15.12 37.44
N THR A 79 12.89 -16.39 37.46
CA THR A 79 11.61 -16.84 36.87
C THR A 79 10.38 -16.14 37.47
N ALA A 80 10.43 -15.75 38.75
CA ALA A 80 9.38 -14.98 39.42
C ALA A 80 9.87 -13.56 39.78
N GLY A 81 10.77 -13.00 38.98
CA GLY A 81 11.43 -11.73 39.21
C GLY A 81 10.84 -10.60 38.37
N GLU A 82 11.45 -9.43 38.49
CA GLU A 82 11.12 -8.27 37.65
C GLU A 82 11.66 -8.43 36.23
N ILE A 83 12.74 -9.21 36.07
CA ILE A 83 13.30 -9.58 34.77
C ILE A 83 13.19 -11.10 34.62
N ASN A 84 12.36 -11.54 33.69
CA ASN A 84 12.31 -12.93 33.22
C ASN A 84 13.18 -13.06 31.95
N ALA A 85 13.91 -14.16 31.81
CA ALA A 85 14.74 -14.42 30.64
C ALA A 85 13.93 -14.51 29.35
N ASP A 86 12.77 -15.17 29.39
CA ASP A 86 11.94 -15.36 28.19
C ASP A 86 11.42 -14.01 27.66
N ASP A 87 10.92 -13.16 28.56
CA ASP A 87 10.43 -11.83 28.22
C ASP A 87 11.57 -10.93 27.70
N ALA A 88 12.75 -10.98 28.34
CA ALA A 88 13.92 -10.23 27.92
C ALA A 88 14.42 -10.65 26.53
N MET A 89 14.46 -11.96 26.25
CA MET A 89 14.82 -12.48 24.93
C MET A 89 13.81 -12.04 23.87
N GLN A 90 12.52 -12.08 24.18
CA GLN A 90 11.48 -11.65 23.24
C GLN A 90 11.58 -10.15 22.93
N LEU A 91 11.80 -9.31 23.95
CA LEU A 91 12.03 -7.87 23.77
C LEU A 91 13.26 -7.57 22.91
N LEU A 92 14.35 -8.30 23.12
CA LEU A 92 15.56 -8.17 22.30
C LEU A 92 15.31 -8.61 20.86
N ASP A 93 14.65 -9.75 20.65
CA ASP A 93 14.32 -10.27 19.33
C ASP A 93 13.42 -9.29 18.55
N ASP A 94 12.41 -8.72 19.19
CA ASP A 94 11.56 -7.68 18.61
C ASP A 94 12.36 -6.42 18.26
N ALA A 95 13.27 -5.99 19.14
CA ALA A 95 14.14 -4.84 18.90
C ALA A 95 15.13 -5.06 17.73
N PHE A 96 15.60 -6.30 17.52
CA PHE A 96 16.47 -6.66 16.40
C PHE A 96 15.71 -6.89 15.08
N LYS A 97 14.47 -7.39 15.14
CA LYS A 97 13.61 -7.60 13.96
C LYS A 97 13.01 -6.30 13.40
N ALA A 98 13.06 -5.21 14.16
CA ALA A 98 12.61 -3.90 13.71
C ALA A 98 13.38 -3.43 12.46
N LYS A 99 12.70 -3.41 11.30
CA LYS A 99 13.29 -3.12 9.96
C LYS A 99 14.12 -1.82 9.90
N ASN A 100 13.78 -0.83 10.72
CA ASN A 100 14.41 0.50 10.73
C ASN A 100 15.36 0.74 11.92
N SER A 101 15.57 -0.26 12.79
CA SER A 101 16.51 -0.17 13.91
C SER A 101 17.94 -0.33 13.39
N LYS A 102 18.81 0.65 13.65
CA LYS A 102 20.23 0.62 13.26
C LYS A 102 21.16 0.10 14.36
N ALA A 103 20.70 0.18 15.60
CA ALA A 103 21.43 -0.28 16.77
C ALA A 103 20.41 -0.57 17.88
N VAL A 104 20.80 -1.44 18.80
CA VAL A 104 20.06 -1.73 20.03
C VAL A 104 20.92 -1.31 21.21
N ILE A 105 20.36 -0.45 22.08
CA ILE A 105 20.96 -0.07 23.35
C ILE A 105 20.28 -0.87 24.44
N LEU A 106 21.04 -1.75 25.10
CA LEU A 106 20.59 -2.48 26.27
C LEU A 106 21.03 -1.75 27.53
N ARG A 107 20.04 -1.24 28.29
CA ARG A 107 20.25 -0.68 29.62
C ARG A 107 19.84 -1.71 30.66
N LEU A 108 20.85 -2.34 31.25
CA LEU A 108 20.67 -3.32 32.31
C LEU A 108 21.00 -2.70 33.67
N ASN A 109 20.01 -2.68 34.56
CA ASN A 109 20.18 -2.34 35.97
C ASN A 109 19.66 -3.49 36.83
N SER A 110 20.51 -4.49 37.05
CA SER A 110 20.15 -5.67 37.82
C SER A 110 21.14 -5.90 38.97
N PRO A 111 20.67 -6.18 40.20
CA PRO A 111 21.52 -6.65 41.29
C PRO A 111 22.01 -8.10 41.09
N GLY A 112 21.60 -8.77 40.01
CA GLY A 112 21.89 -10.17 39.70
C GLY A 112 20.62 -11.04 39.72
N GLY A 113 20.81 -12.35 39.93
CA GLY A 113 19.69 -13.29 39.98
C GLY A 113 20.10 -14.74 39.76
N SER A 114 19.19 -15.53 39.19
CA SER A 114 19.42 -16.94 38.87
C SER A 114 20.49 -17.06 37.77
N PRO A 115 21.57 -17.84 38.00
CA PRO A 115 22.60 -18.08 36.98
C PRO A 115 22.03 -18.69 35.69
N VAL A 116 21.02 -19.54 35.82
CA VAL A 116 20.38 -20.21 34.66
C VAL A 116 19.62 -19.20 33.81
N GLN A 117 18.86 -18.30 34.44
CA GLN A 117 18.10 -17.27 33.73
C GLN A 117 19.02 -16.23 33.08
N SER A 118 20.09 -15.84 33.79
CA SER A 118 21.07 -14.90 33.23
C SER A 118 21.81 -15.51 32.03
N SER A 119 22.11 -16.81 32.08
CA SER A 119 22.74 -17.54 30.97
C SER A 119 21.82 -17.70 29.75
N GLN A 120 20.51 -17.56 29.90
CA GLN A 120 19.58 -17.57 28.78
C GLN A 120 19.55 -16.23 28.04
N ILE A 121 19.83 -15.12 28.74
CA ILE A 121 19.85 -13.76 28.16
C ILE A 121 21.21 -13.44 27.51
N TYR A 122 22.30 -14.06 27.97
CA TYR A 122 23.66 -13.87 27.44
C TYR A 122 23.77 -14.26 25.96
#